data_AF-A0A061RES0-F1
#
_entry.id   AF-A0A061RES0-F1
#
_cell.length_a   1.000
_cell.length_b   1.000
_cell.length_c   1.000
_cell.angle_alpha   90.00
_cell.angle_beta   90.00
_cell.angle_gamma   90.00
#
_symmetry.space_group_name_H-M   'P 1'
#
loop_
_entity.id
_entity.type
_entity.pdbx_description
1 polymer ?
#
loop_
_entity_poly.entity_id
_entity_poly.type
_entity_poly.pdbx_seq_one_letter_code
_entity_poly.pdbx_strand_id
1 'polypeptide(L)'
;LSQGSAQWSSPSWKWGYAIGDAHDYAGRLRLELSTKASRREWLKRLRSGKVEIGELEVVLALKLQKVAREQRGGDPESWRALMMDMAACRFERGTEGSQLLSAELRSRKPLLGSGRDGTDGGGAEEGGRELAAAAAMVSSGAGLSPLPLFSPVSTPALA
;
A
#
# COMPACT_ATOMS: atom_id res chain seq x y z
N LEU A 1 -18.57 -7.60 10.42
CA LEU A 1 -18.35 -7.70 8.96
C LEU A 1 -16.89 -8.07 8.77
N SER A 2 -16.57 -9.30 8.33
CA SER A 2 -15.19 -9.62 7.95
C SER A 2 -14.77 -8.63 6.88
N GLN A 3 -13.83 -7.74 7.23
CA GLN A 3 -13.20 -6.84 6.28
C GLN A 3 -12.45 -7.74 5.29
N GLY A 4 -13.02 -8.00 4.12
CA GLY A 4 -12.33 -8.72 3.06
C GLY A 4 -11.01 -8.02 2.78
N SER A 5 -9.91 -8.74 2.92
CA SER A 5 -8.58 -8.26 2.57
C SER A 5 -8.50 -8.07 1.05
N ALA A 6 -7.70 -7.12 0.60
CA ALA A 6 -7.37 -7.03 -0.81
C ALA A 6 -6.60 -8.29 -1.23
N GLN A 7 -7.13 -9.01 -2.23
CA GLN A 7 -6.57 -10.25 -2.76
C GLN A 7 -6.32 -10.07 -4.25
N TRP A 8 -5.10 -9.69 -4.61
CA TRP A 8 -4.72 -9.43 -6.00
C TRP A 8 -4.77 -10.67 -6.87
N SER A 9 -4.54 -11.85 -6.29
CA SER A 9 -4.65 -13.15 -6.97
C SER A 9 -6.09 -13.62 -7.20
N SER A 10 -7.10 -12.94 -6.65
CA SER A 10 -8.48 -13.36 -6.86
C SER A 10 -8.90 -13.14 -8.32
N PRO A 11 -9.61 -14.10 -8.96
CA PRO A 11 -10.11 -13.91 -10.33
C PRO A 11 -11.16 -12.80 -10.46
N SER A 12 -11.79 -12.41 -9.35
CA SER A 12 -12.69 -11.24 -9.27
C SER A 12 -11.92 -9.92 -9.12
N TRP A 13 -10.61 -9.96 -8.82
CA TRP A 13 -9.76 -8.80 -8.62
C TRP A 13 -9.28 -8.20 -9.94
N LYS A 14 -10.15 -7.40 -10.56
CA LYS A 14 -9.90 -6.78 -11.87
C LYS A 14 -9.36 -5.36 -11.73
N TRP A 15 -8.08 -5.21 -11.39
CA TRP A 15 -7.45 -3.89 -11.28
C TRP A 15 -7.51 -3.12 -12.61
N GLY A 16 -7.91 -1.84 -12.55
CA GLY A 16 -8.06 -0.97 -13.72
C GLY A 16 -9.39 -1.08 -14.46
N TYR A 17 -10.27 -2.02 -14.08
CA TYR A 17 -11.62 -2.11 -14.63
C TYR A 17 -12.61 -1.26 -13.80
N ALA A 18 -13.72 -0.87 -14.44
CA ALA A 18 -14.81 -0.13 -13.79
C ALA A 18 -15.71 -1.02 -12.91
N ILE A 19 -15.48 -2.33 -12.92
CA ILE A 19 -16.25 -3.34 -12.19
C ILE A 19 -15.32 -4.36 -11.54
N GLY A 20 -15.77 -4.97 -10.44
CA GLY A 20 -15.08 -6.04 -9.72
C GLY A 20 -14.49 -5.60 -8.39
N ASP A 21 -14.01 -6.57 -7.62
CA ASP A 21 -13.64 -6.40 -6.20
C ASP A 21 -12.55 -5.34 -6.00
N ALA A 22 -11.61 -5.23 -6.94
CA ALA A 22 -10.57 -4.21 -6.93
C ALA A 22 -11.15 -2.79 -7.02
N HIS A 23 -12.16 -2.57 -7.86
CA HIS A 23 -12.83 -1.28 -8.02
C HIS A 23 -13.57 -0.90 -6.74
N ASP A 24 -14.36 -1.83 -6.21
CA ASP A 24 -15.18 -1.62 -5.01
C ASP A 24 -14.29 -1.36 -3.79
N TYR A 25 -13.25 -2.17 -3.61
CA TYR A 25 -12.29 -2.01 -2.53
C TYR A 25 -11.55 -0.68 -2.59
N ALA A 26 -11.08 -0.28 -3.79
CA ALA A 26 -10.46 1.02 -4.01
C ALA A 26 -11.43 2.18 -3.74
N GLY A 27 -12.71 2.04 -4.11
CA GLY A 27 -13.77 3.00 -3.81
C GLY A 27 -13.93 3.21 -2.30
N ARG A 28 -14.00 2.12 -1.52
CA ARG A 28 -14.07 2.19 -0.06
C ARG A 28 -12.85 2.88 0.55
N LEU A 29 -11.65 2.54 0.11
CA LEU A 29 -10.43 3.18 0.62
C LEU A 29 -10.37 4.67 0.30
N ARG A 30 -10.84 5.11 -0.88
CA ARG A 30 -10.93 6.55 -1.20
C ARG A 30 -11.87 7.28 -0.24
N LEU A 31 -12.99 6.65 0.14
CA LEU A 31 -13.94 7.22 1.11
C LEU A 31 -13.34 7.24 2.51
N GLU A 32 -12.76 6.12 2.97
CA GLU A 32 -12.13 6.01 4.29
C GLU A 32 -10.97 7.01 4.46
N LEU A 33 -10.15 7.18 3.43
CA LEU A 33 -8.97 8.04 3.42
C LEU A 33 -9.23 9.44 2.85
N SER A 34 -10.49 9.83 2.71
CA SER A 34 -10.89 11.13 2.13
C SER A 34 -10.39 12.32 2.96
N THR A 35 -10.35 12.20 4.29
CA THR A 35 -9.95 13.28 5.19
C THR A 35 -8.47 13.21 5.60
N LYS A 36 -7.88 14.37 5.93
CA LYS A 36 -6.49 14.44 6.44
C LYS A 36 -6.34 13.69 7.77
N ALA A 37 -7.36 13.73 8.63
CA ALA A 37 -7.35 13.01 9.91
C ALA A 37 -7.33 11.49 9.68
N SER A 38 -8.18 10.97 8.78
CA SER A 38 -8.21 9.55 8.44
C SER A 38 -6.90 9.07 7.85
N ARG A 39 -6.29 9.83 6.92
CA ARG A 39 -4.97 9.49 6.37
C ARG A 39 -3.88 9.42 7.43
N ARG A 40 -3.86 10.38 8.36
CA ARG A 40 -2.92 10.36 9.48
C ARG A 40 -3.10 9.13 10.37
N GLU A 41 -4.34 8.76 10.66
CA GLU A 41 -4.63 7.58 11.47
C GLU A 41 -4.25 6.29 10.75
N TRP A 42 -4.55 6.20 9.45
CA TRP A 42 -4.10 5.11 8.60
C TRP A 42 -2.57 4.96 8.59
N LEU A 43 -1.82 6.07 8.47
CA LEU A 43 -0.36 6.04 8.56
C LEU A 43 0.15 5.60 9.94
N LYS A 44 -0.59 5.86 11.04
CA LYS A 44 -0.24 5.29 12.35
C LYS A 44 -0.48 3.78 12.38
N ARG A 45 -1.62 3.31 11.85
CA ARG A 45 -1.93 1.88 11.73
C ARG A 45 -0.84 1.17 10.92
N LEU A 46 -0.46 1.75 9.79
CA LEU A 46 0.62 1.26 8.93
C LEU A 46 1.94 1.14 9.71
N ARG A 47 2.33 2.19 10.45
CA ARG A 47 3.52 2.17 11.33
C ARG A 47 3.48 1.06 12.37
N SER A 48 2.30 0.73 12.87
CA SER A 48 2.12 -0.32 13.89
C SER A 48 1.96 -1.73 13.30
N GLY A 49 2.09 -1.91 11.98
CA GLY A 49 1.87 -3.20 11.32
C GLY A 49 0.41 -3.65 11.28
N LYS A 50 -0.55 -2.75 11.50
CA LYS A 50 -2.00 -3.03 11.54
C LYS A 50 -2.71 -2.77 10.21
N VAL A 51 -1.95 -2.69 9.13
CA VAL A 51 -2.45 -2.52 7.75
C VAL A 51 -1.96 -3.72 6.97
N GLU A 52 -2.91 -4.43 6.37
CA GLU A 52 -2.63 -5.56 5.51
C GLU A 52 -1.86 -5.13 4.25
N ILE A 53 -0.98 -5.99 3.76
CA ILE A 53 -0.15 -5.68 2.58
C ILE A 53 -1.01 -5.34 1.35
N GLY A 54 -2.09 -6.09 1.14
CA GLY A 54 -3.00 -5.83 0.02
C GLY A 54 -3.65 -4.44 0.11
N GLU A 55 -3.98 -3.97 1.32
CA GLU A 55 -4.53 -2.63 1.52
C GLU A 55 -3.51 -1.56 1.16
N LEU A 56 -2.26 -1.73 1.63
CA LEU A 56 -1.14 -0.86 1.28
C LEU A 56 -0.90 -0.83 -0.24
N GLU A 57 -0.94 -1.98 -0.90
CA GLU A 57 -0.79 -2.08 -2.35
C GLU A 57 -1.89 -1.31 -3.08
N VAL A 58 -3.15 -1.41 -2.65
CA VAL A 58 -4.22 -0.61 -3.26
C VAL A 58 -4.01 0.88 -3.06
N VAL A 59 -3.65 1.32 -1.84
CA VAL A 59 -3.36 2.73 -1.57
C VAL A 59 -2.19 3.23 -2.42
N LEU A 60 -1.15 2.42 -2.56
CA LEU A 60 0.00 2.72 -3.41
C LEU A 60 -0.43 2.86 -4.87
N ALA A 61 -1.15 1.88 -5.40
CA ALA A 61 -1.59 1.89 -6.78
C ALA A 61 -2.52 3.07 -7.09
N LEU A 62 -3.39 3.46 -6.14
CA LEU A 62 -4.18 4.70 -6.24
C LEU A 62 -3.31 5.95 -6.33
N LYS A 63 -2.22 6.01 -5.55
CA LYS A 63 -1.31 7.16 -5.57
C LYS A 63 -0.50 7.19 -6.86
N LEU A 64 -0.06 6.04 -7.36
CA LEU A 64 0.61 5.90 -8.66
C LEU A 64 -0.30 6.34 -9.82
N GLN A 65 -1.57 5.93 -9.81
CA GLN A 65 -2.56 6.39 -10.79
C GLN A 65 -2.71 7.91 -10.80
N LYS A 66 -2.71 8.54 -9.62
CA LYS A 66 -2.77 10.01 -9.50
C LYS A 66 -1.53 10.68 -10.09
N VAL A 67 -0.35 10.22 -9.67
CA VAL A 67 0.96 10.71 -10.15
C VAL A 67 1.06 10.60 -11.67
N ALA A 68 0.70 9.45 -12.25
CA ALA A 68 0.69 9.22 -13.68
C ALA A 68 -0.29 10.15 -14.43
N ARG A 69 -1.50 10.39 -13.89
CA ARG A 69 -2.47 11.32 -14.48
C ARG A 69 -2.02 12.77 -14.44
N GLU A 70 -1.36 13.17 -13.36
CA GLU A 70 -0.83 14.52 -13.19
C GLU A 70 0.47 14.76 -13.97
N GLN A 71 1.04 13.70 -14.58
CA GLN A 71 2.35 13.72 -15.24
C GLN A 71 3.45 14.28 -14.31
N ARG A 72 3.30 14.09 -13.01
CA ARG A 72 4.23 14.59 -12.00
C ARG A 72 5.18 13.49 -11.60
N GLY A 73 6.49 13.77 -11.61
CA GLY A 73 7.49 12.91 -11.00
C GLY A 73 7.76 11.61 -11.76
N GLY A 74 8.92 11.56 -12.42
CA GLY A 74 9.48 10.36 -13.02
C GLY A 74 8.85 9.89 -14.32
N ASP A 75 9.33 8.74 -14.78
CA ASP A 75 8.92 8.11 -16.02
C ASP A 75 7.56 7.39 -15.87
N PRO A 76 6.53 7.77 -16.65
CA PRO A 76 5.22 7.10 -16.63
C PRO A 76 5.29 5.60 -16.92
N GLU A 77 6.24 5.15 -17.75
CA GLU A 77 6.43 3.73 -18.05
C GLU A 77 6.90 2.96 -16.83
N SER A 78 7.86 3.52 -16.07
CA SER A 78 8.27 2.98 -14.78
C SER A 78 7.07 2.78 -13.84
N TRP A 79 6.21 3.79 -13.66
CA TRP A 79 5.04 3.65 -12.80
C TRP A 79 4.03 2.62 -13.28
N ARG A 80 3.82 2.56 -14.60
CA ARG A 80 2.99 1.54 -15.22
C ARG A 80 3.55 0.13 -14.99
N ALA A 81 4.86 -0.05 -15.14
CA ALA A 81 5.53 -1.32 -14.90
C ALA A 81 5.36 -1.80 -13.45
N LEU A 82 5.53 -0.91 -12.47
CA LEU A 82 5.29 -1.24 -11.06
C LEU A 82 3.83 -1.67 -10.82
N MET A 83 2.86 -0.96 -11.40
CA MET A 83 1.46 -1.36 -11.30
C MET A 83 1.17 -2.71 -11.97
N MET A 84 1.83 -3.03 -13.08
CA MET A 84 1.71 -4.34 -13.73
C MET A 84 2.30 -5.46 -12.86
N ASP A 85 3.43 -5.22 -12.20
CA ASP A 85 4.02 -6.17 -11.26
C ASP A 85 3.10 -6.44 -10.05
N MET A 86 2.44 -5.41 -9.53
CA MET A 86 1.42 -5.56 -8.49
C MET A 86 0.22 -6.37 -8.99
N ALA A 87 -0.30 -6.05 -10.18
CA ALA A 87 -1.39 -6.79 -10.81
C ALA A 87 -1.02 -8.26 -11.12
N ALA A 88 0.25 -8.54 -11.41
CA ALA A 88 0.78 -9.89 -11.59
C ALA A 88 1.00 -10.65 -10.28
N CYS A 89 0.56 -10.10 -9.14
CA CYS A 89 0.68 -10.70 -7.80
C CYS A 89 2.14 -10.98 -7.39
N ARG A 90 3.11 -10.24 -7.96
CA ARG A 90 4.54 -10.44 -7.71
C ARG A 90 4.91 -10.27 -6.23
N PHE A 91 4.13 -9.50 -5.50
CA PHE A 91 4.39 -9.09 -4.11
C PHE A 91 3.51 -9.82 -3.07
N GLU A 92 2.64 -10.75 -3.47
CA GLU A 92 1.78 -11.49 -2.52
C GLU A 92 2.50 -12.60 -1.74
N ARG A 93 3.80 -12.83 -1.98
CA ARG A 93 4.61 -13.88 -1.34
C ARG A 93 5.04 -13.53 0.09
N GLY A 94 4.07 -13.31 0.99
CA GLY A 94 4.31 -13.08 2.41
C GLY A 94 5.36 -11.99 2.70
N THR A 95 6.29 -12.27 3.61
CA THR A 95 7.34 -11.33 4.02
C THR A 95 8.31 -10.98 2.88
N GLU A 96 8.64 -11.92 1.99
CA GLU A 96 9.50 -11.67 0.83
C GLU A 96 8.88 -10.67 -0.13
N GLY A 97 7.57 -10.79 -0.38
CA GLY A 97 6.82 -9.88 -1.24
C GLY A 97 6.85 -8.43 -0.74
N SER A 98 6.70 -8.24 0.58
CA SER A 98 6.83 -6.92 1.21
C SER A 98 8.23 -6.31 1.05
N GLN A 99 9.28 -7.13 1.17
CA GLN A 99 10.67 -6.67 1.00
C GLN A 99 10.96 -6.32 -0.46
N LEU A 100 10.44 -7.10 -1.41
CA LEU A 100 10.54 -6.83 -2.84
C LEU A 100 9.84 -5.52 -3.21
N LEU A 101 8.60 -5.32 -2.74
CA LEU A 101 7.86 -4.08 -2.96
C LEU A 101 8.61 -2.87 -2.39
N SER A 102 9.19 -3.03 -1.20
CA SER A 102 10.03 -2.00 -0.58
C SER A 102 11.26 -1.65 -1.42
N ALA A 103 11.94 -2.66 -1.94
CA ALA A 103 13.14 -2.50 -2.76
C ALA A 103 12.82 -1.77 -4.07
N GLU A 104 11.71 -2.15 -4.73
CA GLU A 104 11.20 -1.47 -5.94
C GLU A 104 10.83 -0.01 -5.66
N LEU A 105 10.17 0.28 -4.55
CA LEU A 105 9.86 1.66 -4.17
C LEU A 105 11.11 2.47 -3.88
N ARG A 106 12.14 1.87 -3.27
CA ARG A 106 13.43 2.51 -2.98
C ARG A 106 14.22 2.79 -4.26
N SER A 107 14.29 1.85 -5.19
CA SER A 107 14.98 2.06 -6.48
C SER A 107 14.33 3.18 -7.30
N ARG A 108 13.00 3.36 -7.13
CA ARG A 108 12.20 4.39 -7.81
C ARG A 108 12.04 5.68 -7.01
N LYS A 109 12.64 5.78 -5.81
CA LYS A 109 12.61 6.98 -4.95
C LYS A 109 13.04 8.28 -5.67
N PRO A 110 14.01 8.31 -6.60
CA PRO A 110 14.34 9.52 -7.34
C PRO A 110 13.14 10.12 -8.09
N LEU A 111 12.22 9.27 -8.56
CA LEU A 111 11.02 9.66 -9.30
C LEU A 111 9.94 10.31 -8.40
N LEU A 112 9.98 10.04 -7.09
CA LEU A 112 9.00 10.53 -6.12
C LEU A 112 9.38 11.86 -5.46
N GLY A 113 10.64 12.28 -5.60
CA GLY A 113 11.21 13.39 -4.83
C GLY A 113 12.09 14.37 -5.62
N SER A 114 12.33 14.16 -6.91
CA SER A 114 13.14 15.10 -7.72
C SER A 114 12.29 16.15 -8.44
N GLY A 115 11.28 16.70 -7.76
CA GLY A 115 10.61 17.94 -8.17
C GLY A 115 11.37 19.16 -7.66
N ARG A 116 12.60 19.39 -8.12
CA ARG A 116 13.23 20.72 -8.14
C ARG A 116 13.12 21.19 -9.61
N ASP A 117 12.73 22.41 -9.94
CA ASP A 117 12.93 23.67 -9.28
C ASP A 117 11.91 24.66 -9.87
N GLY A 118 11.25 25.46 -9.03
CA GLY A 118 10.43 26.58 -9.51
C GLY A 118 8.97 26.60 -9.06
N THR A 119 8.69 27.59 -8.21
CA THR A 119 7.39 28.22 -7.93
C THR A 119 6.49 27.56 -6.87
N ASP A 120 6.58 28.14 -5.66
CA ASP A 120 5.52 28.38 -4.68
C ASP A 120 4.24 27.53 -4.76
N GLY A 121 4.15 26.53 -3.88
CA GLY A 121 2.92 25.75 -3.71
C GLY A 121 3.05 24.66 -2.65
N GLY A 122 2.84 25.01 -1.37
CA GLY A 122 3.07 24.19 -0.17
C GLY A 122 2.26 22.89 -0.01
N GLY A 123 1.73 22.28 -1.08
CA GLY A 123 0.97 21.02 -1.04
C GLY A 123 1.68 19.80 -1.67
N ALA A 124 2.74 19.99 -2.45
CA ALA A 124 3.37 18.92 -3.24
C ALA A 124 4.35 18.04 -2.44
N GLU A 125 5.04 18.61 -1.46
CA GLU A 125 6.05 17.94 -0.63
C GLU A 125 5.47 16.84 0.28
N GLU A 126 4.20 16.96 0.69
CA GLU A 126 3.56 16.00 1.60
C GLU A 126 3.38 14.63 0.91
N GLY A 127 3.12 14.61 -0.41
CA GLY A 127 2.82 13.40 -1.17
C GLY A 127 4.02 12.45 -1.34
N GLY A 128 5.19 12.97 -1.73
CA GLY A 128 6.41 12.17 -1.92
C GLY A 128 7.01 11.67 -0.60
N ARG A 129 6.94 12.50 0.45
CA ARG A 129 7.39 12.13 1.81
C ARG A 129 6.55 11.00 2.40
N GLU A 130 5.24 10.99 2.19
CA GLU A 130 4.36 9.89 2.61
C GLU A 130 4.70 8.57 1.92
N LEU A 131 5.05 8.60 0.63
CA LEU A 131 5.36 7.40 -0.15
C LEU A 131 6.74 6.83 0.18
N ALA A 132 7.73 7.71 0.38
CA ALA A 132 9.04 7.33 0.91
C ALA A 132 8.94 6.81 2.36
N ALA A 133 8.07 7.40 3.19
CA ALA A 133 7.78 6.90 4.53
C ALA A 133 7.11 5.53 4.49
N ALA A 134 6.13 5.31 3.60
CA ALA A 134 5.53 4.00 3.39
C ALA A 134 6.58 2.97 2.95
N ALA A 135 7.42 3.29 1.97
CA ALA A 135 8.51 2.41 1.51
C ALA A 135 9.52 2.08 2.63
N ALA A 136 9.87 3.06 3.47
CA ALA A 136 10.75 2.84 4.63
C ALA A 136 10.12 1.95 5.70
N MET A 137 8.80 2.03 5.90
CA MET A 137 8.07 1.19 6.86
C MET A 137 7.98 -0.26 6.42
N VAL A 138 7.68 -0.50 5.15
CA VAL A 138 7.68 -1.87 4.60
C VAL A 138 9.10 -2.49 4.69
N SER A 139 10.14 -1.67 4.57
CA SER A 139 11.54 -2.11 4.68
C SER A 139 11.99 -2.47 6.09
N SER A 140 11.39 -1.86 7.12
CA SER A 140 11.93 -1.93 8.48
C SER A 140 11.54 -3.20 9.22
N GLY A 141 10.68 -4.06 8.65
CA GLY A 141 10.26 -5.33 9.28
C GLY A 141 9.60 -5.18 10.66
N ALA A 142 9.38 -3.95 11.13
CA ALA A 142 8.80 -3.64 12.43
C ALA A 142 7.29 -3.81 12.36
N GLY A 143 6.82 -5.06 12.36
CA GLY A 143 5.40 -5.35 12.56
C GLY A 143 4.85 -6.64 11.98
N LEU A 144 5.61 -7.38 11.15
CA LEU A 144 5.18 -8.71 10.69
C LEU A 144 5.94 -9.80 11.45
N SER A 145 5.85 -9.79 12.78
CA SER A 145 6.08 -11.02 13.52
C SER A 145 4.92 -11.97 13.18
N PRO A 146 5.17 -13.22 12.73
CA PRO A 146 4.12 -14.21 12.65
C PRO A 146 3.54 -14.36 14.07
N LEU A 147 2.28 -14.00 14.27
CA LEU A 147 1.58 -14.32 15.51
C LEU A 147 1.69 -15.84 15.72
N PRO A 148 2.05 -16.33 16.91
CA PRO A 148 2.05 -17.76 17.17
C PRO A 148 0.62 -18.29 16.95
N LEU A 149 0.47 -19.20 15.98
CA LEU A 149 -0.74 -20.00 15.84
C LEU A 149 -1.01 -20.70 17.18
N PHE A 150 -2.18 -20.43 17.76
CA PHE A 150 -2.87 -21.25 18.75
C PHE A 150 -1.99 -21.85 19.87
N SER A 151 -1.96 -21.19 21.03
CA SER A 151 -1.80 -21.95 22.28
C SER A 151 -3.14 -22.62 22.60
N PRO A 152 -3.20 -23.95 22.79
CA PRO A 152 -4.44 -24.63 23.16
C PRO A 152 -4.90 -24.15 24.54
N VAL A 153 -6.18 -23.81 24.64
CA VAL A 153 -6.85 -23.51 25.90
C VAL A 153 -6.79 -24.75 26.79
N SER A 154 -6.13 -24.62 27.94
CA SER A 154 -6.12 -25.66 28.96
C SER A 154 -7.45 -25.55 29.72
N THR A 155 -8.39 -26.46 29.45
CA THR A 155 -9.62 -26.60 30.24
C THR A 155 -9.28 -27.14 31.63
N PRO A 156 -9.74 -26.52 32.72
CA PRO A 156 -9.61 -27.12 34.05
C PRO A 156 -10.53 -28.33 34.16
N ALA A 157 -9.97 -29.44 34.65
CA ALA A 157 -10.73 -30.62 35.07
C ALA A 157 -11.63 -30.24 36.25
N LEU A 158 -12.93 -30.43 36.10
CA LEU A 158 -13.88 -30.44 37.21
C LEU A 158 -13.61 -31.69 38.05
N ALA A 159 -13.49 -31.46 39.36
CA ALA A 159 -13.30 -32.47 40.40
C ALA A 159 -14.51 -33.39 40.57
#